data_AF-A0A1S9B348-F1
#
_entry.id   AF-A0A1S9B348-F1
#
_cell.length_a   1.000
_cell.length_b   1.000
_cell.length_c   1.000
_cell.angle_alpha   90.00
_cell.angle_beta   90.00
_cell.angle_gamma   90.00
#
_symmetry.space_group_name_H-M   'P 1'
#
loop_
_entity.id
_entity.type
_entity.pdbx_description
1 polymer ?
#
loop_
_entity_poly.entity_id
_entity_poly.type
_entity_poly.pdbx_seq_one_letter_code
_entity_poly.pdbx_strand_id
1 'polypeptide(L)'
;MPEPSERAPRGLVVGKFAPLHRGHQLLLETAATQVQELHVWVYSEPDWARAPAAVRAEWIRRIYGEALHGARLHVRALSKTDHPALPANAAPDADHREFVCQQLLELGLAIDVVFTSETYGQGFAEYIGARHVLVDLARRQLPVSGTQVRADVYGSDAWLHSVVQAHFRSASYVQRVVLLGAESTGKSTLTAALGRQFGTAWVAEYGRTLYEEKQGQLTYDDLLRIARRHRALEDEALPAARHWLFSDTNAVTTLWYSYAYFGRAEPELHALARACRERYTYTFVCAPDFPFEQDGTRASAEVQAVQQSTILLQLDLLGIPYQLLTGSIAERIEQVAAVLGSAVKINL
;
A
#
# COMPACT_ATOMS: atom_id res chain seq x y z
N MET A 1 -41.76 14.51 35.70
CA MET A 1 -41.19 13.72 34.59
C MET A 1 -40.54 14.71 33.64
N PRO A 2 -39.24 14.64 33.35
CA PRO A 2 -38.67 15.53 32.36
C PRO A 2 -39.22 15.15 30.98
N GLU A 3 -39.60 16.14 30.18
CA GLU A 3 -40.05 15.95 28.81
C GLU A 3 -38.95 15.29 27.95
N PRO A 4 -39.30 14.46 26.96
CA PRO A 4 -38.30 13.92 26.04
C PRO A 4 -37.66 15.09 25.29
N SER A 5 -36.35 15.26 25.41
CA SER A 5 -35.65 16.36 24.75
C SER A 5 -35.90 16.30 23.23
N GLU A 6 -36.33 17.41 22.63
CA GLU A 6 -36.50 17.64 21.17
C GLU A 6 -35.22 17.42 20.33
N ARG A 7 -34.12 17.02 20.96
CA ARG A 7 -32.83 16.85 20.33
C ARG A 7 -32.72 15.48 19.65
N ALA A 8 -32.25 15.50 18.41
CA ALA A 8 -31.89 14.33 17.62
C ALA A 8 -31.00 13.36 18.43
N PRO A 9 -31.35 12.07 18.57
CA PRO A 9 -30.54 11.11 19.32
C PRO A 9 -29.16 10.96 18.66
N ARG A 10 -28.11 11.06 19.47
CA ARG A 10 -26.70 11.04 19.04
C ARG A 10 -25.99 9.77 19.51
N GLY A 11 -25.39 9.07 18.56
CA GLY A 11 -24.58 7.88 18.79
C GLY A 11 -23.08 8.18 18.78
N LEU A 12 -22.31 7.42 19.55
CA LEU A 12 -20.84 7.45 19.51
C LEU A 12 -20.27 6.05 19.27
N VAL A 13 -19.35 5.97 18.31
CA VAL A 13 -18.45 4.82 18.11
C VAL A 13 -17.02 5.34 18.18
N VAL A 14 -16.20 4.73 19.04
CA VAL A 14 -14.76 5.00 19.15
C VAL A 14 -14.01 3.76 18.72
N GLY A 15 -13.03 3.90 17.83
CA GLY A 15 -12.27 2.75 17.35
C GLY A 15 -10.95 3.10 16.70
N LYS A 16 -10.07 2.10 16.63
CA LYS A 16 -8.83 2.21 15.87
C LYS A 16 -9.10 2.09 14.37
N PHE A 17 -9.95 1.16 13.92
CA PHE A 17 -10.18 0.92 12.49
C PHE A 17 -8.88 0.65 11.69
N ALA A 18 -7.97 -0.15 12.26
CA ALA A 18 -6.65 -0.45 11.70
C ALA A 18 -6.52 -1.91 11.23
N PRO A 19 -6.91 -2.27 9.99
CA PRO A 19 -7.69 -1.45 9.06
C PRO A 19 -9.21 -1.52 9.32
N LEU A 20 -9.97 -0.64 8.66
CA LEU A 20 -11.42 -0.71 8.62
C LEU A 20 -11.84 -1.99 7.88
N HIS A 21 -12.67 -2.82 8.52
CA HIS A 21 -13.08 -4.13 8.01
C HIS A 21 -14.58 -4.33 8.18
N ARG A 22 -15.14 -5.40 7.59
CA ARG A 22 -16.59 -5.67 7.60
C ARG A 22 -17.20 -5.73 9.02
N GLY A 23 -16.50 -6.28 10.01
CA GLY A 23 -16.96 -6.22 11.40
C GLY A 23 -17.16 -4.79 11.96
N HIS A 24 -16.27 -3.85 11.62
CA HIS A 24 -16.47 -2.44 11.96
C HIS A 24 -17.63 -1.83 11.18
N GLN A 25 -17.81 -2.20 9.91
CA GLN A 25 -18.94 -1.73 9.08
C GLN A 25 -20.26 -2.18 9.70
N LEU A 26 -20.37 -3.44 10.15
CA LEU A 26 -21.55 -3.93 10.88
C LEU A 26 -21.84 -3.10 12.15
N LEU A 27 -20.81 -2.76 12.93
CA LEU A 27 -20.95 -1.89 14.10
C LEU A 27 -21.49 -0.51 13.72
N LEU A 28 -20.91 0.13 12.70
CA LEU A 28 -21.31 1.46 12.23
C LEU A 28 -22.73 1.45 11.65
N GLU A 29 -23.06 0.47 10.83
CA GLU A 29 -24.38 0.30 10.19
C GLU A 29 -25.46 0.02 11.23
N THR A 30 -25.17 -0.83 12.23
CA THR A 30 -26.08 -1.10 13.36
C THR A 30 -26.30 0.14 14.24
N ALA A 31 -25.24 0.93 14.45
CA ALA A 31 -25.36 2.18 15.21
C ALA A 31 -26.24 3.20 14.48
N ALA A 32 -26.02 3.34 13.17
CA ALA A 32 -26.70 4.33 12.34
C ALA A 32 -28.22 4.08 12.20
N THR A 33 -28.71 2.85 12.35
CA THR A 33 -30.16 2.58 12.33
C THR A 33 -30.90 3.00 13.60
N GLN A 34 -30.17 3.39 14.65
CA GLN A 34 -30.72 3.66 15.98
C GLN A 34 -30.58 5.12 16.42
N VAL A 35 -29.97 5.99 15.60
CA VAL A 35 -29.67 7.39 15.92
C VAL A 35 -29.94 8.29 14.72
N GLN A 36 -30.02 9.60 14.95
CA GLN A 36 -30.15 10.61 13.90
C GLN A 36 -28.80 11.27 13.58
N GLU A 37 -27.87 11.32 14.53
CA GLU A 37 -26.49 11.75 14.32
C GLU A 37 -25.54 10.65 14.85
N LEU A 38 -24.61 10.18 14.03
CA LEU A 38 -23.60 9.19 14.42
C LEU A 38 -22.21 9.82 14.39
N HIS A 39 -21.57 9.89 15.55
CA HIS A 39 -20.20 10.35 15.70
C HIS A 39 -19.25 9.15 15.72
N VAL A 40 -18.25 9.16 14.82
CA VAL A 40 -17.24 8.10 14.72
C VAL A 40 -15.87 8.70 14.94
N TRP A 41 -15.21 8.31 16.03
CA TRP A 41 -13.90 8.82 16.41
C TRP A 41 -12.82 7.78 16.16
N VAL A 42 -11.81 8.18 15.40
CA VAL A 42 -10.72 7.34 14.91
C VAL A 42 -9.42 7.80 15.53
N TYR A 43 -8.83 6.96 16.39
CA TYR A 43 -7.51 7.25 16.96
C TYR A 43 -6.78 6.00 17.46
N SER A 44 -5.47 6.11 17.63
CA SER A 44 -4.61 5.12 18.30
C SER A 44 -3.25 5.74 18.61
N GLU A 45 -2.62 5.31 19.70
CA GLU A 45 -1.24 5.73 20.06
C GLU A 45 -0.40 4.52 20.49
N PRO A 46 0.69 4.16 19.80
CA PRO A 46 1.18 4.81 18.58
C PRO A 46 0.16 4.73 17.44
N ASP A 47 0.16 5.75 16.58
CA ASP A 47 -0.62 5.74 15.35
C ASP A 47 0.02 4.80 14.32
N TRP A 48 -0.78 4.34 13.37
CA TRP A 48 -0.31 3.44 12.33
C TRP A 48 0.35 4.24 11.21
N ALA A 49 1.68 4.28 11.18
CA ALA A 49 2.44 5.09 10.22
C ALA A 49 2.03 4.91 8.75
N ARG A 50 1.67 3.69 8.33
CA ARG A 50 1.25 3.41 6.94
C ARG A 50 -0.23 3.71 6.64
N ALA A 51 -1.05 3.94 7.67
CA ALA A 51 -2.42 4.41 7.53
C ALA A 51 -2.82 5.19 8.81
N PRO A 52 -2.38 6.45 8.93
CA PRO A 52 -2.65 7.29 10.11
C PRO A 52 -4.16 7.46 10.36
N ALA A 53 -4.53 7.94 11.54
CA ALA A 53 -5.92 8.19 11.92
C ALA A 53 -6.72 8.97 10.86
N ALA A 54 -6.10 9.98 10.22
CA ALA A 54 -6.71 10.75 9.14
C ALA A 54 -7.08 9.90 7.91
N VAL A 55 -6.18 8.99 7.50
CA VAL A 55 -6.42 8.06 6.38
C VAL A 55 -7.55 7.08 6.71
N ARG A 56 -7.54 6.54 7.93
CA ARG A 56 -8.57 5.60 8.40
C ARG A 56 -9.95 6.26 8.49
N ALA A 57 -10.01 7.50 8.97
CA ALA A 57 -11.23 8.31 8.96
C ALA A 57 -11.72 8.58 7.52
N GLU A 58 -10.80 8.83 6.59
CA GLU A 58 -11.14 9.07 5.19
C GLU A 58 -11.71 7.82 4.50
N TRP A 59 -11.29 6.61 4.88
CA TRP A 59 -11.95 5.39 4.41
C TRP A 59 -13.43 5.38 4.78
N ILE A 60 -13.78 5.74 6.01
CA ILE A 60 -15.17 5.78 6.48
C ILE A 60 -15.96 6.83 5.68
N ARG A 61 -15.40 8.03 5.48
CA ARG A 61 -16.05 9.10 4.69
C ARG A 61 -16.27 8.70 3.24
N ARG A 62 -15.29 8.05 2.61
CA ARG A 62 -15.41 7.59 1.21
C ARG A 62 -16.42 6.46 1.03
N ILE A 63 -16.62 5.63 2.05
CA ILE A 63 -17.58 4.52 2.00
C ILE A 63 -19.01 5.01 2.21
N TYR A 64 -19.23 5.90 3.19
CA TYR A 64 -20.57 6.26 3.64
C TYR A 64 -21.01 7.69 3.33
N GLY A 65 -20.11 8.59 2.91
CA GLY A 65 -20.44 9.99 2.67
C GLY A 65 -20.86 10.73 3.94
N GLU A 66 -21.84 11.62 3.82
CA GLU A 66 -22.34 12.46 4.92
C GLU A 66 -23.46 11.80 5.74
N ALA A 67 -24.01 10.67 5.29
CA ALA A 67 -25.10 10.00 5.98
C ALA A 67 -25.08 8.48 5.78
N LEU A 68 -25.37 7.73 6.85
CA LEU A 68 -25.47 6.28 6.87
C LEU A 68 -26.84 5.88 7.40
N HIS A 69 -27.61 5.10 6.64
CA HIS A 69 -28.98 4.68 7.02
C HIS A 69 -29.90 5.81 7.52
N GLY A 70 -29.73 7.03 6.98
CA GLY A 70 -30.52 8.21 7.38
C GLY A 70 -29.94 8.99 8.58
N ALA A 71 -28.97 8.44 9.30
CA ALA A 71 -28.22 9.16 10.33
C ALA A 71 -27.14 10.03 9.70
N ARG A 72 -27.01 11.28 10.15
CA ARG A 72 -25.91 12.17 9.76
C ARG A 72 -24.60 11.65 10.33
N LEU A 73 -23.59 11.48 9.49
CA LEU A 73 -22.31 10.87 9.87
C LEU A 73 -21.24 11.94 10.14
N HIS A 74 -20.67 11.92 11.34
CA HIS A 74 -19.61 12.81 11.78
C HIS A 74 -18.34 12.02 12.09
N VAL A 75 -17.41 11.95 11.14
CA VAL A 75 -16.14 11.22 11.31
C VAL A 75 -15.01 12.17 11.74
N ARG A 76 -14.37 11.88 12.87
CA ARG A 76 -13.24 12.64 13.41
C ARG A 76 -12.00 11.76 13.56
N ALA A 77 -10.86 12.23 13.09
CA ALA A 77 -9.55 11.65 13.38
C ALA A 77 -8.90 12.44 14.52
N LEU A 78 -8.33 11.76 15.51
CA LEU A 78 -7.55 12.38 16.58
C LEU A 78 -6.12 11.86 16.49
N SER A 79 -5.15 12.77 16.53
CA SER A 79 -3.72 12.46 16.50
C SER A 79 -3.04 12.93 17.78
N LYS A 80 -1.92 12.31 18.15
CA LYS A 80 -1.12 12.73 19.31
C LYS A 80 -0.56 14.15 19.16
N THR A 81 -0.34 14.59 17.92
CA THR A 81 0.13 15.94 17.58
C THR A 81 -0.92 17.00 17.94
N ASP A 82 -2.18 16.74 17.59
CA ASP A 82 -3.28 17.68 17.84
C ASP A 82 -3.84 17.53 19.27
N HIS A 83 -3.72 16.35 19.86
CA HIS A 83 -4.21 16.01 21.19
C HIS A 83 -3.07 15.40 22.04
N PRO A 84 -2.24 16.23 22.70
CA PRO A 84 -1.13 15.73 23.51
C PRO A 84 -1.54 14.79 24.65
N ALA A 85 -2.77 14.94 25.17
CA ALA A 85 -3.35 14.08 26.20
C ALA A 85 -3.85 12.72 25.68
N LEU A 86 -3.78 12.47 24.36
CA LEU A 86 -4.28 11.23 23.76
C LEU A 86 -3.57 10.01 24.38
N PRO A 87 -4.32 9.08 24.99
CA PRO A 87 -3.74 7.96 25.74
C PRO A 87 -3.14 6.90 24.83
N ALA A 88 -2.03 6.30 25.29
CA ALA A 88 -1.44 5.15 24.63
C ALA A 88 -2.41 3.97 24.58
N ASN A 89 -2.32 3.14 23.55
CA ASN A 89 -3.17 1.98 23.29
C ASN A 89 -3.19 0.95 24.43
N ALA A 90 -2.16 0.96 25.28
CA ALA A 90 -2.01 0.07 26.43
C ALA A 90 -2.39 0.75 27.76
N ALA A 91 -2.83 2.01 27.73
CA ALA A 91 -3.31 2.71 28.91
C ALA A 91 -4.59 2.05 29.44
N PRO A 92 -4.86 2.13 30.75
CA PRO A 92 -6.11 1.67 31.33
C PRO A 92 -7.34 2.28 30.66
N ASP A 93 -8.46 1.53 30.65
CA ASP A 93 -9.74 2.01 30.12
C ASP A 93 -10.17 3.36 30.73
N ALA A 94 -9.84 3.61 32.00
CA ALA A 94 -10.17 4.86 32.67
C ALA A 94 -9.57 6.09 31.96
N ASP A 95 -8.33 5.99 31.48
CA ASP A 95 -7.65 7.09 30.77
C ASP A 95 -8.31 7.36 29.42
N HIS A 96 -8.72 6.29 28.71
CA HIS A 96 -9.48 6.39 27.47
C HIS A 96 -10.86 7.03 27.68
N ARG A 97 -11.56 6.67 28.76
CA ARG A 97 -12.88 7.23 29.11
C ARG A 97 -12.77 8.70 29.45
N GLU A 98 -11.78 9.07 30.26
CA GLU A 98 -11.53 10.46 30.65
C GLU A 98 -11.16 11.32 29.44
N PHE A 99 -10.24 10.85 28.60
CA PHE A 99 -9.88 11.55 27.36
C PHE A 99 -11.12 11.81 26.48
N VAL A 100 -11.94 10.78 26.23
CA VAL A 100 -13.14 10.95 25.41
C VAL A 100 -14.16 11.89 26.06
N CYS A 101 -14.35 11.80 27.38
CA CYS A 101 -15.23 12.70 28.14
C CYS A 101 -14.79 14.16 28.01
N GLN A 102 -13.50 14.45 28.21
CA GLN A 102 -12.94 15.79 28.05
C GLN A 102 -13.16 16.33 26.63
N GLN A 103 -12.89 15.51 25.61
CA GLN A 103 -13.13 15.92 24.23
C GLN A 103 -14.63 16.17 23.93
N LEU A 104 -15.55 15.41 24.54
CA LEU A 104 -16.99 15.66 24.39
C LEU A 104 -17.41 16.98 25.04
N LEU A 105 -16.87 17.28 26.23
CA LEU A 105 -17.11 18.52 26.95
C LEU A 105 -16.59 19.74 26.19
N GLU A 106 -15.36 19.69 25.66
CA GLU A 106 -14.78 20.75 24.83
C GLU A 106 -15.61 21.06 23.59
N LEU A 107 -16.29 20.06 23.04
CA LEU A 107 -17.14 20.19 21.86
C LEU A 107 -18.58 20.59 22.19
N GLY A 108 -18.97 20.65 23.46
CA GLY A 108 -20.37 20.79 23.87
C GLY A 108 -21.25 19.66 23.34
N LEU A 109 -20.69 18.46 23.16
CA LEU A 109 -21.35 17.34 22.52
C LEU A 109 -21.84 16.32 23.56
N ALA A 110 -23.15 16.32 23.83
CA ALA A 110 -23.76 15.22 24.60
C ALA A 110 -23.96 13.97 23.72
N ILE A 111 -23.84 12.77 24.27
CA ILE A 111 -24.04 11.51 23.56
C ILE A 111 -25.12 10.71 24.29
N ASP A 112 -26.10 10.21 23.55
CA ASP A 112 -27.22 9.45 24.11
C ASP A 112 -26.94 7.96 24.14
N VAL A 113 -26.18 7.46 23.15
CA VAL A 113 -25.88 6.03 22.99
C VAL A 113 -24.44 5.79 22.58
N VAL A 114 -23.74 4.89 23.27
CA VAL A 114 -22.43 4.36 22.87
C VAL A 114 -22.61 2.98 22.27
N PHE A 115 -21.98 2.73 21.12
CA PHE A 115 -21.99 1.44 20.46
C PHE A 115 -20.59 0.83 20.45
N THR A 116 -20.46 -0.41 20.91
CA THR A 116 -19.19 -1.15 20.88
C THR A 116 -19.38 -2.63 20.55
N SER A 117 -18.30 -3.27 20.12
CA SER A 117 -18.21 -4.73 20.00
C SER A 117 -17.27 -5.32 21.05
N GLU A 118 -17.08 -4.64 22.18
CA GLU A 118 -16.05 -4.91 23.18
C GLU A 118 -16.62 -4.88 24.60
N THR A 119 -15.98 -5.56 25.55
CA THR A 119 -16.49 -5.71 26.92
C THR A 119 -16.43 -4.42 27.74
N TYR A 120 -15.53 -3.48 27.41
CA TYR A 120 -15.40 -2.21 28.11
C TYR A 120 -16.57 -1.25 27.88
N GLY A 121 -17.40 -1.48 26.86
CA GLY A 121 -18.38 -0.51 26.38
C GLY A 121 -19.43 -0.09 27.41
N GLN A 122 -19.85 -1.02 28.29
CA GLN A 122 -20.81 -0.73 29.36
C GLN A 122 -20.26 0.33 30.33
N GLY A 123 -19.05 0.10 30.86
CA GLY A 123 -18.41 1.03 31.80
C GLY A 123 -18.03 2.36 31.16
N PHE A 124 -17.79 2.39 29.85
CA PHE A 124 -17.59 3.65 29.13
C PHE A 124 -18.89 4.45 28.98
N ALA A 125 -19.99 3.81 28.59
CA ALA A 125 -21.28 4.49 28.45
C ALA A 125 -21.76 5.06 29.80
N GLU A 126 -21.64 4.28 30.88
CA GLU A 126 -21.95 4.72 32.25
C GLU A 126 -21.12 5.95 32.65
N TYR A 127 -19.82 5.97 32.32
CA TYR A 127 -18.92 7.08 32.64
C TYR A 127 -19.36 8.42 32.04
N ILE A 128 -19.89 8.41 30.81
CA ILE A 128 -20.34 9.62 30.10
C ILE A 128 -21.86 9.87 30.22
N GLY A 129 -22.57 9.04 31.00
CA GLY A 129 -24.03 9.17 31.19
C GLY A 129 -24.87 8.75 29.99
N ALA A 130 -24.36 7.86 29.13
CA ALA A 130 -25.03 7.36 27.92
C ALA A 130 -25.55 5.92 28.09
N ARG A 131 -26.49 5.51 27.23
CA ARG A 131 -26.90 4.10 27.10
C ARG A 131 -25.85 3.33 26.31
N HIS A 132 -25.59 2.08 26.68
CA HIS A 132 -24.74 1.19 25.88
C HIS A 132 -25.55 0.27 24.96
N VAL A 133 -25.07 0.07 23.73
CA VAL A 133 -25.51 -0.99 22.83
C VAL A 133 -24.31 -1.84 22.42
N LEU A 134 -24.31 -3.10 22.84
CA LEU A 134 -23.31 -4.08 22.46
C LEU A 134 -23.69 -4.72 21.12
N VAL A 135 -22.77 -4.70 20.15
CA VAL A 135 -22.97 -5.24 18.80
C VAL A 135 -21.99 -6.37 18.55
N ASP A 136 -22.51 -7.58 18.35
CA ASP A 136 -21.78 -8.78 17.92
C ASP A 136 -20.44 -9.05 18.66
N LEU A 137 -20.44 -8.99 20.00
CA LEU A 137 -19.24 -9.24 20.83
C LEU A 137 -18.55 -10.57 20.50
N ALA A 138 -19.35 -11.62 20.26
CA ALA A 138 -18.85 -12.95 19.93
C ALA A 138 -18.41 -13.11 18.46
N ARG A 139 -18.55 -12.05 17.63
CA ARG A 139 -18.20 -12.03 16.21
C ARG A 139 -18.83 -13.18 15.42
N ARG A 140 -20.10 -13.48 15.73
CA ARG A 140 -20.84 -14.60 15.12
C ARG A 140 -21.37 -14.24 13.74
N GLN A 141 -21.74 -12.97 13.54
CA GLN A 141 -22.22 -12.52 12.24
C GLN A 141 -21.05 -12.35 11.27
N LEU A 142 -19.97 -11.72 11.74
CA LEU A 142 -18.76 -11.48 10.95
C LEU A 142 -17.52 -11.88 11.76
N PRO A 143 -16.98 -13.10 11.57
CA PRO A 143 -15.84 -13.62 12.31
C PRO A 143 -14.51 -13.01 11.82
N VAL A 144 -14.34 -11.70 11.99
CA VAL A 144 -13.16 -10.94 11.60
C VAL A 144 -12.64 -10.06 12.74
N SER A 145 -11.32 -9.93 12.83
CA SER A 145 -10.65 -8.99 13.72
C SER A 145 -9.61 -8.16 12.98
N GLY A 146 -9.31 -6.97 13.50
CA GLY A 146 -8.20 -6.16 12.99
C GLY A 146 -6.87 -6.91 13.03
N THR A 147 -6.62 -7.75 14.03
CA THR A 147 -5.39 -8.55 14.13
C THR A 147 -5.27 -9.57 12.99
N GLN A 148 -6.35 -10.28 12.68
CA GLN A 148 -6.36 -11.23 11.55
C GLN A 148 -6.16 -10.52 10.21
N VAL A 149 -6.88 -9.41 9.98
CA VAL A 149 -6.75 -8.66 8.72
C VAL A 149 -5.36 -8.05 8.58
N ARG A 150 -4.77 -7.55 9.67
CA ARG A 150 -3.39 -7.05 9.63
C ARG A 150 -2.40 -8.15 9.27
N ALA A 151 -2.57 -9.39 9.74
CA ALA A 151 -1.63 -10.47 9.45
C ALA A 151 -1.50 -10.76 7.93
N ASP A 152 -2.59 -10.60 7.17
CA ASP A 152 -2.60 -10.68 5.71
C ASP A 152 -3.72 -9.81 5.12
N VAL A 153 -3.40 -8.55 4.81
CA VAL A 153 -4.36 -7.60 4.23
C VAL A 153 -4.77 -7.99 2.81
N TYR A 154 -3.91 -8.68 2.06
CA TYR A 154 -4.15 -9.03 0.66
C TYR A 154 -4.96 -10.33 0.51
N GLY A 155 -4.86 -11.25 1.47
CA GLY A 155 -5.73 -12.42 1.59
C GLY A 155 -7.08 -12.14 2.25
N SER A 156 -7.26 -10.93 2.80
CA SER A 156 -8.47 -10.53 3.53
C SER A 156 -9.50 -9.75 2.70
N ASP A 157 -9.48 -9.88 1.37
CA ASP A 157 -10.36 -9.12 0.46
C ASP A 157 -11.85 -9.24 0.81
N ALA A 158 -12.31 -10.44 1.21
CA ALA A 158 -13.70 -10.64 1.63
C ALA A 158 -14.11 -9.77 2.84
N TRP A 159 -13.14 -9.38 3.67
CA TRP A 159 -13.33 -8.61 4.89
C TRP A 159 -13.06 -7.12 4.73
N LEU A 160 -12.54 -6.68 3.59
CA LEU A 160 -12.16 -5.30 3.34
C LEU A 160 -13.05 -4.67 2.28
N HIS A 161 -13.47 -3.42 2.50
CA HIS A 161 -14.13 -2.66 1.45
C HIS A 161 -13.14 -2.28 0.34
N SER A 162 -13.60 -2.15 -0.91
CA SER A 162 -12.75 -1.82 -2.07
C SER A 162 -11.92 -0.54 -1.87
N VAL A 163 -12.48 0.47 -1.19
CA VAL A 163 -11.78 1.71 -0.78
C VAL A 163 -10.55 1.41 0.09
N VAL A 164 -10.68 0.48 1.05
CA VAL A 164 -9.59 0.09 1.95
C VAL A 164 -8.57 -0.78 1.21
N GLN A 165 -9.05 -1.72 0.38
CA GLN A 165 -8.18 -2.54 -0.46
C GLN A 165 -7.33 -1.68 -1.41
N ALA A 166 -7.93 -0.65 -2.02
CA ALA A 166 -7.24 0.28 -2.92
C ALA A 166 -6.09 1.03 -2.24
N HIS A 167 -6.19 1.33 -0.94
CA HIS A 167 -5.09 1.93 -0.17
C HIS A 167 -3.85 1.03 -0.15
N PHE A 168 -4.03 -0.25 0.18
CA PHE A 168 -2.94 -1.22 0.26
C PHE A 168 -2.35 -1.62 -1.09
N ARG A 169 -3.05 -1.29 -2.17
CA ARG A 169 -2.67 -1.49 -3.58
C ARG A 169 -2.23 -0.18 -4.27
N SER A 170 -2.09 0.91 -3.51
CA SER A 170 -1.70 2.21 -4.05
C SER A 170 -0.17 2.36 -4.15
N ALA A 171 0.27 3.34 -4.93
CA ALA A 171 1.70 3.65 -5.11
C ALA A 171 2.41 4.07 -3.81
N SER A 172 1.69 4.53 -2.78
CA SER A 172 2.27 4.89 -1.48
C SER A 172 2.50 3.67 -0.59
N TYR A 173 1.87 2.54 -0.89
CA TYR A 173 1.96 1.32 -0.09
C TYR A 173 2.74 0.20 -0.80
N VAL A 174 2.50 0.03 -2.10
CA VAL A 174 3.22 -0.93 -2.93
C VAL A 174 4.59 -0.36 -3.30
N GLN A 175 5.63 -1.04 -2.85
CA GLN A 175 7.02 -0.72 -3.13
C GLN A 175 7.44 -1.33 -4.46
N ARG A 176 8.09 -0.54 -5.32
CA ARG A 176 8.56 -1.02 -6.64
C ARG A 176 9.99 -1.52 -6.54
N VAL A 177 10.25 -2.67 -7.14
CA VAL A 177 11.57 -3.30 -7.21
C VAL A 177 11.92 -3.50 -8.68
N VAL A 178 13.05 -2.96 -9.13
CA VAL A 178 13.48 -3.10 -10.53
C VAL A 178 14.68 -4.04 -10.65
N LEU A 179 14.64 -4.87 -11.68
CA LEU A 179 15.72 -5.75 -12.08
C LEU A 179 16.35 -5.23 -13.37
N LEU A 180 17.65 -4.93 -13.30
CA LEU A 180 18.48 -4.43 -14.38
C LEU A 180 19.62 -5.42 -14.67
N GLY A 181 20.39 -5.15 -15.72
CA GLY A 181 21.51 -5.98 -16.16
C GLY A 181 21.52 -6.17 -17.66
N ALA A 182 22.64 -6.63 -18.19
CA ALA A 182 22.80 -6.87 -19.62
C ALA A 182 21.81 -7.91 -20.17
N GLU A 183 21.68 -7.98 -21.49
CA GLU A 183 20.90 -9.01 -22.17
C GLU A 183 21.34 -10.41 -21.74
N SER A 184 20.40 -11.36 -21.69
CA SER A 184 20.67 -12.75 -21.32
C SER A 184 21.27 -12.98 -19.92
N THR A 185 21.13 -12.02 -19.00
CA THR A 185 21.53 -12.18 -17.58
C THR A 185 20.42 -12.73 -16.68
N GLY A 186 19.35 -13.30 -17.26
CA GLY A 186 18.26 -13.95 -16.51
C GLY A 186 17.22 -13.02 -15.89
N LYS A 187 17.22 -11.71 -16.21
CA LYS A 187 16.28 -10.71 -15.65
C LYS A 187 14.82 -11.10 -15.75
N SER A 188 14.32 -11.37 -16.96
CA SER A 188 12.90 -11.70 -17.18
C SER A 188 12.47 -12.95 -16.42
N THR A 189 13.33 -13.96 -16.38
CA THR A 189 13.11 -15.20 -15.62
C THR A 189 13.06 -14.91 -14.12
N LEU A 190 13.99 -14.10 -13.61
CA LEU A 190 14.07 -13.74 -12.20
C LEU A 190 12.86 -12.86 -11.78
N THR A 191 12.50 -11.85 -12.57
CA THR A 191 11.34 -10.97 -12.33
C THR A 191 10.05 -11.79 -12.19
N ALA A 192 9.81 -12.72 -13.13
CA ALA A 192 8.64 -13.59 -13.08
C ALA A 192 8.68 -14.56 -11.90
N ALA A 193 9.86 -15.11 -11.57
CA ALA A 193 10.02 -16.02 -10.44
C ALA A 193 9.76 -15.32 -9.09
N LEU A 194 10.28 -14.10 -8.92
CA LEU A 194 10.03 -13.26 -7.75
C LEU A 194 8.55 -12.92 -7.61
N GLY A 195 7.89 -12.51 -8.70
CA GLY A 195 6.44 -12.27 -8.71
C GLY A 195 5.65 -13.49 -8.19
N ARG A 196 5.98 -14.70 -8.67
CA ARG A 196 5.35 -15.94 -8.19
C ARG A 196 5.64 -16.24 -6.72
N GLN A 197 6.89 -16.11 -6.29
CA GLN A 197 7.31 -16.44 -4.93
C GLN A 197 6.73 -15.49 -3.87
N PHE A 198 6.66 -14.20 -4.18
CA PHE A 198 6.06 -13.20 -3.30
C PHE A 198 4.54 -13.11 -3.48
N GLY A 199 3.95 -13.90 -4.40
CA GLY A 199 2.51 -13.91 -4.66
C GLY A 199 2.00 -12.56 -5.15
N THR A 200 2.78 -11.84 -5.95
CA THR A 200 2.50 -10.47 -6.40
C THR A 200 2.61 -10.31 -7.91
N ALA A 201 2.14 -9.18 -8.43
CA ALA A 201 2.27 -8.81 -9.83
C ALA A 201 3.72 -8.46 -10.22
N TRP A 202 4.03 -8.61 -11.50
CA TRP A 202 5.27 -8.16 -12.10
C TRP A 202 5.02 -7.58 -13.50
N VAL A 203 5.94 -6.74 -13.98
CA VAL A 203 5.92 -6.14 -15.31
C VAL A 203 7.09 -6.65 -16.11
N ALA A 204 6.81 -7.18 -17.31
CA ALA A 204 7.82 -7.60 -18.26
C ALA A 204 8.41 -6.40 -19.03
N GLU A 205 9.60 -6.57 -19.59
CA GLU A 205 10.23 -5.56 -20.43
C GLU A 205 9.36 -5.23 -21.65
N TYR A 206 8.85 -3.99 -21.71
CA TYR A 206 8.00 -3.56 -22.82
C TYR A 206 8.81 -3.33 -24.11
N GLY A 207 10.09 -3.00 -23.99
CA GLY A 207 10.99 -2.86 -25.14
C GLY A 207 11.00 -4.11 -26.02
N ARG A 208 11.02 -5.29 -25.40
CA ARG A 208 10.92 -6.58 -26.08
C ARG A 208 9.59 -6.76 -26.79
N THR A 209 8.47 -6.43 -26.14
CA THR A 209 7.14 -6.48 -26.75
C THR A 209 7.08 -5.62 -28.01
N LEU A 210 7.51 -4.36 -27.94
CA LEU A 210 7.48 -3.47 -29.09
C LEU A 210 8.47 -3.90 -30.19
N TYR A 211 9.64 -4.44 -29.81
CA TYR A 211 10.61 -4.98 -30.76
C TYR A 211 10.00 -6.14 -31.57
N GLU A 212 9.32 -7.08 -30.92
CA GLU A 212 8.63 -8.20 -31.56
C GLU A 212 7.47 -7.71 -32.46
N GLU A 213 6.64 -6.79 -31.97
CA GLU A 213 5.55 -6.16 -32.74
C GLU A 213 6.06 -5.46 -34.00
N LYS A 214 7.25 -4.85 -33.94
CA LYS A 214 7.90 -4.15 -35.05
C LYS A 214 8.87 -5.01 -35.84
N GLN A 215 8.89 -6.33 -35.63
CA GLN A 215 9.78 -7.26 -36.35
C GLN A 215 11.26 -6.82 -36.30
N GLY A 216 11.68 -6.30 -35.15
CA GLY A 216 13.02 -5.82 -34.87
C GLY A 216 13.37 -4.42 -35.38
N GLN A 217 12.43 -3.72 -36.03
CA GLN A 217 12.66 -2.39 -36.61
C GLN A 217 12.21 -1.27 -35.67
N LEU A 218 12.91 -1.11 -34.55
CA LEU A 218 12.68 0.03 -33.65
C LEU A 218 13.23 1.32 -34.27
N THR A 219 12.44 2.40 -34.20
CA THR A 219 12.85 3.76 -34.60
C THR A 219 13.29 4.55 -33.38
N TYR A 220 13.94 5.69 -33.60
CA TYR A 220 14.34 6.60 -32.52
C TYR A 220 13.16 7.04 -31.63
N ASP A 221 12.01 7.34 -32.24
CA ASP A 221 10.81 7.79 -31.50
C ASP A 221 10.21 6.67 -30.61
N ASP A 222 10.53 5.41 -30.92
CA ASP A 222 10.07 4.28 -30.10
C ASP A 222 10.70 4.25 -28.72
N LEU A 223 11.90 4.82 -28.51
CA LEU A 223 12.58 4.73 -27.22
C LEU A 223 11.81 5.52 -26.15
N LEU A 224 11.38 6.74 -26.48
CA LEU A 224 10.54 7.51 -25.56
C LEU A 224 9.17 6.83 -25.36
N ARG A 225 8.60 6.24 -26.42
CA ARG A 225 7.36 5.45 -26.31
C ARG A 225 7.52 4.26 -25.38
N ILE A 226 8.63 3.53 -25.46
CA ILE A 226 8.93 2.38 -24.61
C ILE A 226 9.00 2.81 -23.15
N ALA A 227 9.77 3.86 -22.84
CA ALA A 227 9.92 4.33 -21.47
C ALA A 227 8.59 4.80 -20.86
N ARG A 228 7.79 5.55 -21.62
CA ARG A 228 6.45 6.01 -21.20
C ARG A 228 5.51 4.82 -20.96
N ARG A 229 5.44 3.89 -21.91
CA ARG A 229 4.52 2.75 -21.81
C ARG A 229 4.92 1.79 -20.70
N HIS A 230 6.21 1.52 -20.52
CA HIS A 230 6.70 0.67 -19.44
C HIS A 230 6.32 1.26 -18.07
N ARG A 231 6.51 2.57 -17.88
CA ARG A 231 6.07 3.26 -16.66
C ARG A 231 4.54 3.14 -16.44
N ALA A 232 3.75 3.27 -17.50
CA ALA A 232 2.30 3.11 -17.43
C ALA A 232 1.90 1.67 -17.06
N LEU A 233 2.59 0.65 -17.59
CA LEU A 233 2.35 -0.75 -17.23
C LEU A 233 2.61 -1.03 -15.75
N GLU A 234 3.63 -0.40 -15.15
CA GLU A 234 3.86 -0.49 -13.70
C GLU A 234 2.72 0.13 -12.90
N ASP A 235 2.19 1.27 -13.34
CA ASP A 235 1.07 1.92 -12.65
C ASP A 235 -0.23 1.11 -12.81
N GLU A 236 -0.44 0.49 -13.98
CA GLU A 236 -1.55 -0.43 -14.26
C GLU A 236 -1.48 -1.74 -13.46
N ALA A 237 -0.27 -2.18 -13.08
CA ALA A 237 -0.06 -3.40 -12.30
C ALA A 237 -0.29 -3.22 -10.79
N LEU A 238 -0.28 -2.00 -10.27
CA LEU A 238 -0.45 -1.71 -8.85
C LEU A 238 -1.71 -2.34 -8.21
N PRO A 239 -2.90 -2.30 -8.83
CA PRO A 239 -4.11 -2.92 -8.27
C PRO A 239 -3.99 -4.44 -8.08
N ALA A 240 -3.12 -5.11 -8.83
CA ALA A 240 -2.87 -6.54 -8.72
C ALA A 240 -1.67 -6.86 -7.80
N ALA A 241 -0.88 -5.86 -7.43
CA ALA A 241 0.32 -6.04 -6.62
C ALA A 241 0.01 -6.22 -5.13
N ARG A 242 0.82 -7.04 -4.47
CA ARG A 242 0.84 -7.32 -3.04
C ARG A 242 2.17 -6.90 -2.45
N HIS A 243 2.19 -5.74 -1.79
CA HIS A 243 3.33 -5.09 -1.13
C HIS A 243 4.51 -4.73 -2.03
N TRP A 244 4.92 -5.61 -2.93
CA TRP A 244 6.00 -5.47 -3.89
C TRP A 244 5.43 -5.49 -5.30
N LEU A 245 5.99 -4.69 -6.21
CA LEU A 245 5.80 -4.81 -7.65
C LEU A 245 7.17 -4.97 -8.30
N PHE A 246 7.41 -6.11 -8.94
CA PHE A 246 8.67 -6.37 -9.63
C PHE A 246 8.61 -5.88 -11.07
N SER A 247 9.63 -5.16 -11.53
CA SER A 247 9.73 -4.69 -12.92
C SER A 247 11.01 -5.18 -13.58
N ASP A 248 10.85 -5.75 -14.77
CA ASP A 248 11.96 -6.11 -15.66
C ASP A 248 12.32 -4.89 -16.50
N THR A 249 13.47 -4.27 -16.18
CA THR A 249 13.99 -3.01 -16.73
C THR A 249 13.27 -1.74 -16.26
N ASN A 250 13.79 -0.58 -16.69
CA ASN A 250 13.17 0.73 -16.51
C ASN A 250 13.71 1.73 -17.55
N ALA A 251 13.36 3.01 -17.39
CA ALA A 251 13.79 4.07 -18.29
C ALA A 251 15.32 4.27 -18.38
N VAL A 252 16.12 3.83 -17.41
CA VAL A 252 17.59 3.84 -17.50
C VAL A 252 18.06 2.86 -18.58
N THR A 253 17.47 1.66 -18.63
CA THR A 253 17.75 0.68 -19.69
C THR A 253 17.35 1.22 -21.06
N THR A 254 16.18 1.85 -21.16
CA THR A 254 15.74 2.46 -22.42
C THR A 254 16.63 3.62 -22.86
N LEU A 255 17.12 4.44 -21.91
CA LEU A 255 18.08 5.51 -22.18
C LEU A 255 19.39 4.95 -22.75
N TRP A 256 19.89 3.84 -22.21
CA TRP A 256 21.02 3.13 -22.77
C TRP A 256 20.80 2.74 -24.24
N TYR A 257 19.69 2.07 -24.55
CA TYR A 257 19.38 1.67 -25.93
C TYR A 257 19.28 2.85 -26.89
N SER A 258 18.74 3.99 -26.42
CA SER A 258 18.68 5.22 -27.23
C SER A 258 20.07 5.70 -27.64
N TYR A 259 21.03 5.72 -26.72
CA TYR A 259 22.41 6.09 -27.07
C TYR A 259 23.12 5.02 -27.89
N ALA A 260 22.92 3.73 -27.56
CA ALA A 260 23.58 2.62 -28.25
C ALA A 260 23.19 2.55 -29.74
N TYR A 261 21.91 2.77 -30.07
CA TYR A 261 21.43 2.68 -31.45
C TYR A 261 21.41 4.00 -32.21
N PHE A 262 21.20 5.13 -31.52
CA PHE A 262 20.94 6.42 -32.19
C PHE A 262 21.90 7.55 -31.76
N GLY A 263 22.78 7.32 -30.79
CA GLY A 263 23.75 8.31 -30.30
C GLY A 263 23.14 9.54 -29.63
N ARG A 264 21.81 9.55 -29.39
CA ARG A 264 21.06 10.65 -28.80
C ARG A 264 19.85 10.13 -28.02
N ALA A 265 19.24 10.98 -27.20
CA ALA A 265 18.03 10.67 -26.46
C ALA A 265 17.18 11.93 -26.26
N GLU A 266 15.86 11.76 -26.22
CA GLU A 266 14.93 12.85 -25.96
C GLU A 266 15.10 13.41 -24.53
N PRO A 267 14.97 14.73 -24.31
CA PRO A 267 15.09 15.33 -22.97
C PRO A 267 14.14 14.70 -21.93
N GLU A 268 12.96 14.26 -22.37
CA GLU A 268 12.00 13.58 -21.50
C GLU A 268 12.48 12.18 -21.10
N LEU A 269 13.21 11.47 -21.96
CA LEU A 269 13.78 10.17 -21.61
C LEU A 269 14.83 10.32 -20.49
N HIS A 270 15.63 11.38 -20.52
CA HIS A 270 16.52 11.72 -19.39
C HIS A 270 15.74 12.04 -18.12
N ALA A 271 14.62 12.75 -18.23
CA ALA A 271 13.77 13.05 -17.08
C ALA A 271 13.17 11.77 -16.47
N LEU A 272 12.70 10.83 -17.30
CA LEU A 272 12.20 9.53 -16.86
C LEU A 272 13.31 8.68 -16.21
N ALA A 273 14.51 8.68 -16.77
CA ALA A 273 15.66 7.99 -16.18
C ALA A 273 16.04 8.58 -14.81
N ARG A 274 16.10 9.91 -14.67
CA ARG A 274 16.34 10.58 -13.37
C ARG A 274 15.26 10.23 -12.33
N ALA A 275 14.00 10.18 -12.76
CA ALA A 275 12.89 9.82 -11.87
C ALA A 275 12.97 8.37 -11.34
N CYS A 276 13.78 7.50 -11.96
CA CYS A 276 13.97 6.12 -11.47
C CYS A 276 14.56 6.08 -10.05
N ARG A 277 15.35 7.10 -9.65
CA ARG A 277 15.95 7.18 -8.31
C ARG A 277 14.90 7.18 -7.18
N GLU A 278 13.78 7.84 -7.41
CA GLU A 278 12.71 7.95 -6.41
C GLU A 278 11.58 6.95 -6.66
N ARG A 279 11.47 6.45 -7.89
CA ARG A 279 10.39 5.53 -8.29
C ARG A 279 10.55 4.12 -7.74
N TYR A 280 11.78 3.63 -7.62
CA TYR A 280 12.06 2.27 -7.16
C TYR A 280 12.64 2.29 -5.75
N THR A 281 12.06 1.48 -4.88
CA THR A 281 12.55 1.28 -3.51
C THR A 281 13.87 0.50 -3.53
N TYR A 282 13.98 -0.48 -4.43
CA TYR A 282 15.18 -1.29 -4.62
C TYR A 282 15.50 -1.47 -6.09
N THR A 283 16.80 -1.37 -6.40
CA THR A 283 17.37 -1.69 -7.71
C THR A 283 18.31 -2.87 -7.55
N PHE A 284 18.05 -3.94 -8.29
CA PHE A 284 18.94 -5.09 -8.38
C PHE A 284 19.52 -5.18 -9.77
N VAL A 285 20.82 -5.49 -9.86
CA VAL A 285 21.50 -5.66 -11.15
C VAL A 285 22.01 -7.09 -11.26
N CYS A 286 21.47 -7.83 -12.23
CA CYS A 286 21.87 -9.18 -12.58
C CYS A 286 23.27 -9.20 -13.19
N ALA A 287 24.20 -9.93 -12.60
CA ALA A 287 25.54 -10.11 -13.15
C ALA A 287 25.52 -11.05 -14.39
N PRO A 288 26.46 -10.90 -15.32
CA PRO A 288 26.64 -11.81 -16.46
C PRO A 288 27.52 -13.02 -16.06
N ASP A 289 27.07 -13.80 -15.08
CA ASP A 289 27.81 -14.95 -14.53
C ASP A 289 27.18 -16.31 -14.89
N PHE A 290 26.14 -16.33 -15.74
CA PHE A 290 25.67 -17.55 -16.39
C PHE A 290 26.69 -18.04 -17.43
N PRO A 291 26.85 -19.36 -17.61
CA PRO A 291 27.56 -19.89 -18.76
C PRO A 291 26.91 -19.35 -20.05
N PHE A 292 27.70 -18.70 -20.90
CA PHE A 292 27.21 -18.14 -22.15
C PHE A 292 26.81 -19.29 -23.10
N GLU A 293 25.52 -19.62 -23.17
CA GLU A 293 24.99 -20.53 -24.19
C GLU A 293 24.60 -19.72 -25.44
N GLN A 294 25.25 -19.97 -26.57
CA GLN A 294 24.97 -19.26 -27.82
C GLN A 294 23.87 -19.99 -28.59
N ASP A 295 22.63 -19.50 -28.50
CA ASP A 295 21.46 -20.06 -29.22
C ASP A 295 21.21 -19.39 -30.58
N GLY A 296 22.20 -18.65 -31.11
CA GLY A 296 22.20 -18.12 -32.48
C GLY A 296 21.62 -16.71 -32.65
N THR A 297 20.97 -16.12 -31.64
CA THR A 297 20.39 -14.76 -31.71
C THR A 297 20.99 -13.77 -30.69
N ARG A 298 21.93 -14.19 -29.84
CA ARG A 298 22.49 -13.40 -28.74
C ARG A 298 23.63 -12.47 -29.17
N ALA A 299 23.70 -11.30 -28.52
CA ALA A 299 24.84 -10.39 -28.59
C ALA A 299 26.14 -11.07 -28.11
N SER A 300 27.29 -10.69 -28.66
CA SER A 300 28.59 -11.26 -28.25
C SER A 300 28.89 -10.96 -26.77
N ALA A 301 29.72 -11.80 -26.14
CA ALA A 301 30.14 -11.60 -24.74
C ALA A 301 30.76 -10.20 -24.49
N GLU A 302 31.43 -9.63 -25.50
CA GLU A 302 31.99 -8.27 -25.45
C GLU A 302 30.89 -7.20 -25.40
N VAL A 303 29.84 -7.34 -26.21
CA VAL A 303 28.68 -6.42 -26.19
C VAL A 303 27.94 -6.52 -24.86
N GLN A 304 27.79 -7.72 -24.31
CA GLN A 304 27.18 -7.92 -23.00
C GLN A 304 27.99 -7.23 -21.87
N ALA A 305 29.32 -7.33 -21.91
CA ALA A 305 30.20 -6.67 -20.95
C ALA A 305 30.14 -5.13 -21.05
N VAL A 306 30.09 -4.59 -22.26
CA VAL A 306 29.91 -3.14 -22.50
C VAL A 306 28.56 -2.67 -22.01
N GLN A 307 27.49 -3.41 -22.29
CA GLN A 307 26.15 -3.11 -21.80
C GLN A 307 26.11 -3.10 -20.27
N GLN A 308 26.65 -4.15 -19.64
CA GLN A 308 26.71 -4.26 -18.19
C GLN A 308 27.45 -3.05 -17.58
N SER A 309 28.65 -2.75 -18.07
CA SER A 309 29.48 -1.65 -17.55
C SER A 309 28.79 -0.30 -17.73
N THR A 310 28.11 -0.09 -18.87
CA THR A 310 27.39 1.15 -19.12
C THR A 310 26.15 1.30 -18.22
N ILE A 311 25.42 0.22 -17.96
CA ILE A 311 24.29 0.23 -17.00
C ILE A 311 24.79 0.66 -15.62
N LEU A 312 25.87 0.04 -15.12
CA LEU A 312 26.43 0.39 -13.81
C LEU A 312 26.87 1.86 -13.76
N LEU A 313 27.59 2.33 -14.79
CA LEU A 313 28.00 3.73 -14.90
C LEU A 313 26.79 4.69 -14.90
N GLN A 314 25.71 4.35 -15.61
CA GLN A 314 24.51 5.19 -15.63
C GLN A 314 23.83 5.25 -14.26
N LEU A 315 23.76 4.13 -13.53
CA LEU A 315 23.23 4.11 -12.17
C LEU A 315 24.07 4.98 -11.23
N ASP A 316 25.40 4.88 -11.33
CA ASP A 316 26.33 5.69 -10.54
C ASP A 316 26.17 7.20 -10.85
N LEU A 317 26.11 7.56 -12.13
CA LEU A 317 25.90 8.96 -12.57
C LEU A 317 24.54 9.53 -12.12
N LEU A 318 23.51 8.70 -12.07
CA LEU A 318 22.17 9.09 -11.61
C LEU A 318 22.01 9.00 -10.08
N GLY A 319 23.02 8.52 -9.36
CA GLY A 319 22.96 8.31 -7.91
C GLY A 319 21.87 7.32 -7.49
N ILE A 320 21.65 6.29 -8.30
CA ILE A 320 20.67 5.22 -8.04
C ILE A 320 21.40 4.07 -7.32
N PRO A 321 21.10 3.81 -6.03
CA PRO A 321 21.72 2.71 -5.31
C PRO A 321 21.25 1.38 -5.89
N TYR A 322 22.17 0.43 -6.04
CA TYR A 322 21.86 -0.91 -6.53
C TYR A 322 22.63 -1.99 -5.78
N GLN A 323 22.11 -3.22 -5.84
CA GLN A 323 22.79 -4.42 -5.39
C GLN A 323 23.02 -5.38 -6.57
N LEU A 324 24.26 -5.83 -6.71
CA LEU A 324 24.61 -6.87 -7.68
C LEU A 324 24.05 -8.22 -7.22
N LEU A 325 23.46 -8.96 -8.16
CA LEU A 325 22.96 -10.31 -7.96
C LEU A 325 23.81 -11.29 -8.78
N THR A 326 24.29 -12.34 -8.12
CA THR A 326 25.16 -13.36 -8.72
C THR A 326 24.62 -14.77 -8.50
N GLY A 327 25.11 -15.73 -9.27
CA GLY A 327 24.74 -17.15 -9.20
C GLY A 327 23.46 -17.48 -9.96
N SER A 328 22.95 -18.67 -9.68
CA SER A 328 21.72 -19.23 -10.24
C SER A 328 20.47 -18.40 -9.91
N ILE A 329 19.38 -18.63 -10.64
CA ILE A 329 18.10 -17.97 -10.34
C ILE A 329 17.65 -18.21 -8.89
N ALA A 330 17.88 -19.41 -8.34
CA ALA A 330 17.54 -19.72 -6.95
C ALA A 330 18.38 -18.89 -5.95
N GLU A 331 19.69 -18.78 -6.16
CA GLU A 331 20.56 -17.98 -5.29
C GLU A 331 20.25 -16.49 -5.37
N ARG A 332 19.88 -15.99 -6.57
CA ARG A 332 19.49 -14.58 -6.76
C ARG A 332 18.16 -14.27 -6.08
N ILE A 333 17.21 -15.21 -6.14
CA ILE A 333 15.96 -15.13 -5.39
C ILE A 333 16.25 -14.99 -3.89
N GLU A 334 17.15 -15.81 -3.35
CA GLU A 334 17.53 -15.75 -1.92
C GLU A 334 18.18 -14.42 -1.57
N GLN A 335 19.07 -13.91 -2.41
CA GLN A 335 19.67 -12.58 -2.25
C GLN A 335 18.63 -11.46 -2.23
N VAL A 336 17.65 -11.49 -3.15
CA VAL A 336 16.55 -10.51 -3.15
C VAL A 336 15.69 -10.66 -1.90
N ALA A 337 15.33 -11.89 -1.51
CA ALA A 337 14.55 -12.14 -0.31
C ALA A 337 15.27 -11.74 0.99
N ALA A 338 16.60 -11.84 1.04
CA ALA A 338 17.37 -11.37 2.19
C ALA A 338 17.28 -9.85 2.38
N VAL A 339 17.13 -9.10 1.28
CA VAL A 339 17.04 -7.63 1.29
C VAL A 339 15.61 -7.16 1.53
N LEU A 340 14.64 -7.76 0.83
CA LEU A 340 13.23 -7.41 0.96
C LEU A 340 12.59 -7.97 2.24
N GLY A 341 13.27 -8.92 2.90
CA GLY A 341 12.70 -9.78 3.92
C GLY A 341 11.89 -10.93 3.33
N SER A 342 11.40 -11.84 4.19
CA SER A 342 10.40 -12.83 3.77
C SER A 342 9.16 -12.13 3.21
N ALA A 343 8.44 -12.77 2.27
CA ALA A 343 7.08 -12.35 1.90
C ALA A 343 6.31 -11.97 3.17
N VAL A 344 5.99 -10.69 3.30
CA VAL A 344 5.76 -10.07 4.61
C VAL A 344 4.47 -10.63 5.21
N LYS A 345 4.59 -11.44 6.27
CA LYS A 345 3.59 -11.42 7.35
C LYS A 345 3.68 -10.02 7.95
N ILE A 346 2.64 -9.21 7.81
CA ILE A 346 2.62 -7.85 8.36
C ILE A 346 2.44 -7.98 9.87
N ASN A 347 3.53 -8.28 10.56
CA ASN A 347 3.63 -8.16 12.01
C ASN A 347 4.21 -6.78 12.31
N LEU A 348 3.46 -6.00 13.09
CA LEU A 348 3.99 -4.82 13.78
C LEU A 348 4.76 -5.26 15.02
#